data_AF-A0A7X0H648-F1
#
_entry.id   AF-A0A7X0H648-F1
#
_cell.length_a   1.000
_cell.length_b   1.000
_cell.length_c   1.000
_cell.angle_alpha   90.00
_cell.angle_beta   90.00
_cell.angle_gamma   90.00
#
_symmetry.space_group_name_H-M   'P 1'
#
loop_
_entity.id
_entity.type
_entity.pdbx_description
1 polymer ?
#
loop_
_entity_poly.entity_id
_entity_poly.type
_entity_poly.pdbx_seq_one_letter_code
_entity_poly.pdbx_strand_id
1 'polypeptide(L)'
;MLTHLTLAATYPPSAFVIGIVVFVLAVFIGFELISKVPSRLHTPLMSGSNAISGITIVGALLCSYSGSVFGVMLAFLGIVFATTNVVGGYLVTDRMLKMFQHKEDK
;
A
#
# COMPACT_ATOMS: atom_id res chain seq x y z
N MET A 1 24.81 -24.15 -17.86
CA MET A 1 24.09 -23.97 -16.59
C MET A 1 24.92 -23.19 -15.57
N LEU A 2 26.18 -23.58 -15.29
CA LEU A 2 27.08 -22.82 -14.39
C LEU A 2 27.45 -21.42 -14.91
N THR A 3 27.56 -21.22 -16.22
CA THR A 3 27.92 -19.95 -16.87
C THR A 3 26.86 -18.84 -16.74
N HIS A 4 25.57 -19.18 -16.63
CA HIS A 4 24.49 -18.19 -16.44
C HIS A 4 24.36 -17.77 -14.98
N LEU A 5 24.65 -18.69 -14.04
CA LEU A 5 24.60 -18.42 -12.61
C LEU A 5 25.74 -17.49 -12.16
N THR A 6 26.92 -17.61 -12.79
CA THR A 6 28.05 -16.71 -12.55
C THR A 6 27.80 -15.30 -13.09
N LEU A 7 27.16 -15.16 -14.25
CA LEU A 7 26.88 -13.85 -14.88
C LEU A 7 25.88 -13.01 -14.05
N ALA A 8 24.85 -13.65 -13.49
CA ALA A 8 23.85 -12.99 -12.62
C ALA A 8 24.45 -12.50 -11.29
N ALA A 9 25.48 -13.18 -10.78
CA ALA A 9 26.19 -12.77 -9.57
C ALA A 9 27.17 -11.61 -9.81
N THR A 10 27.71 -11.49 -11.04
CA THR A 10 28.65 -10.41 -11.41
C THR A 10 27.95 -9.14 -11.89
N TYR A 11 26.74 -9.26 -12.46
CA TYR A 11 25.89 -8.15 -12.87
C TYR A 11 24.55 -8.20 -12.13
N PRO A 12 24.53 -7.87 -10.82
CA PRO A 12 23.27 -7.81 -10.09
C PRO A 12 22.34 -6.83 -10.80
N PRO A 13 21.06 -7.21 -11.02
CA PRO A 13 20.08 -6.29 -11.58
C PRO A 13 20.06 -5.00 -10.76
N SER A 14 20.09 -3.86 -11.43
CA SER A 14 20.05 -2.58 -10.72
C SER A 14 18.75 -2.49 -9.91
N ALA A 15 18.78 -1.76 -8.78
CA ALA A 15 17.59 -1.55 -7.94
C ALA A 15 16.39 -1.03 -8.74
N PHE A 16 16.66 -0.26 -9.81
CA PHE A 16 15.64 0.20 -10.75
C PHE A 16 14.98 -0.96 -11.51
N VAL A 17 15.77 -1.88 -12.09
CA VAL A 17 15.24 -3.06 -12.80
C VAL A 17 14.44 -3.94 -11.84
N ILE A 18 14.93 -4.15 -10.61
CA ILE A 18 14.19 -4.88 -9.57
C ILE A 18 12.86 -4.17 -9.26
N GLY A 19 12.88 -2.83 -9.11
CA GLY A 19 11.68 -2.03 -8.85
C GLY A 19 10.62 -2.19 -9.95
N ILE A 20 11.03 -2.22 -11.23
CA ILE A 20 10.12 -2.45 -12.36
C ILE A 20 9.54 -3.86 -12.32
N VAL A 21 10.35 -4.89 -12.06
CA VAL A 21 9.87 -6.27 -11.93
C VAL A 21 8.83 -6.38 -10.81
N VAL A 22 9.13 -5.82 -9.63
CA VAL A 22 8.21 -5.79 -8.49
C VAL A 22 6.92 -5.03 -8.84
N PHE A 23 7.02 -3.88 -9.49
CA PHE A 23 5.87 -3.08 -9.91
C PHE A 23 4.94 -3.88 -10.85
N VAL A 24 5.49 -4.49 -11.89
CA VAL A 24 4.71 -5.27 -12.86
C VAL A 24 4.04 -6.47 -12.21
N LEU A 25 4.78 -7.23 -11.38
CA LEU A 25 4.22 -8.37 -10.66
C LEU A 25 3.14 -7.94 -9.64
N ALA A 26 3.33 -6.83 -8.95
CA ALA A 26 2.35 -6.29 -8.01
C ALA A 26 1.05 -5.87 -8.72
N VAL A 27 1.12 -5.30 -9.93
CA VAL A 27 -0.05 -4.97 -10.75
C VAL A 27 -0.82 -6.24 -11.14
N PHE A 28 -0.14 -7.29 -11.61
CA PHE A 28 -0.79 -8.56 -11.93
C PHE A 28 -1.48 -9.18 -10.73
N ILE A 29 -0.82 -9.19 -9.56
CA ILE A 29 -1.40 -9.69 -8.31
C ILE A 29 -2.61 -8.84 -7.90
N GLY A 30 -2.52 -7.52 -7.99
CA GLY A 30 -3.62 -6.61 -7.66
C GLY A 30 -4.86 -6.88 -8.51
N PHE A 31 -4.68 -7.07 -9.82
CA PHE A 31 -5.76 -7.43 -10.74
C PHE A 31 -6.41 -8.77 -10.36
N GLU A 32 -5.61 -9.83 -10.23
CA GLU A 32 -6.10 -11.18 -9.93
C GLU A 32 -6.84 -11.26 -8.59
N LEU A 33 -6.37 -10.51 -7.58
CA LEU A 33 -7.01 -10.45 -6.26
C LEU A 33 -8.37 -9.75 -6.35
N ILE A 34 -8.45 -8.57 -6.98
CA ILE A 34 -9.70 -7.80 -7.06
C ILE A 34 -10.75 -8.53 -7.91
N SER A 35 -10.35 -9.20 -8.99
CA SER A 35 -11.25 -9.97 -9.86
C SER A 35 -11.95 -11.14 -9.15
N LYS A 36 -11.42 -11.62 -8.02
CA LYS A 36 -11.99 -12.74 -7.25
C LYS A 36 -12.87 -12.31 -6.06
N VAL A 37 -13.08 -11.01 -5.86
CA VAL A 37 -13.89 -10.50 -4.75
C VAL A 37 -15.39 -10.55 -5.12
N PRO A 38 -16.26 -11.08 -4.26
CA PRO A 38 -17.70 -11.11 -4.53
C PRO A 38 -18.29 -9.69 -4.57
N SER A 39 -19.35 -9.51 -5.37
CA SER A 39 -19.93 -8.18 -5.66
C SER A 39 -20.36 -7.39 -4.41
N ARG A 40 -20.79 -8.09 -3.37
CA ARG A 40 -21.19 -7.49 -2.08
C ARG A 40 -20.03 -6.79 -1.35
N LEU A 41 -18.78 -7.15 -1.63
CA LEU A 41 -17.61 -6.59 -0.99
C LEU A 41 -16.94 -5.47 -1.78
N HIS A 42 -17.41 -5.08 -2.98
CA HIS A 42 -16.77 -4.00 -3.74
C HIS A 42 -16.77 -2.66 -2.99
N THR A 43 -17.84 -2.32 -2.27
CA THR A 43 -17.91 -1.07 -1.50
C THR A 43 -16.98 -1.09 -0.27
N PRO A 44 -16.98 -2.14 0.58
CA PRO A 44 -15.95 -2.32 1.61
C PRO A 44 -14.52 -2.32 1.04
N LEU A 45 -14.30 -2.96 -0.11
CA LEU A 45 -13.00 -3.03 -0.77
C LEU A 45 -12.54 -1.66 -1.27
N MET A 46 -13.45 -0.87 -1.84
CA MET A 46 -13.18 0.50 -2.26
C MET A 46 -12.69 1.33 -1.07
N SER A 47 -13.40 1.27 0.07
CA SER A 47 -13.00 1.93 1.31
C SER A 47 -11.67 1.38 1.85
N GLY A 48 -11.47 0.07 1.83
CA GLY A 48 -10.24 -0.58 2.29
C GLY A 48 -9.02 -0.18 1.46
N SER A 49 -9.15 -0.10 0.14
CA SER A 49 -8.08 0.36 -0.76
C SER A 49 -7.71 1.83 -0.51
N ASN A 50 -8.68 2.66 -0.12
CA ASN A 50 -8.40 4.02 0.33
C ASN A 50 -7.52 4.01 1.60
N ALA A 51 -7.85 3.19 2.61
CA ALA A 51 -7.02 3.07 3.82
C ALA A 51 -5.57 2.63 3.51
N ILE A 52 -5.40 1.71 2.56
CA ILE A 52 -4.07 1.22 2.12
C ILE A 52 -3.25 2.34 1.45
N SER A 53 -3.90 3.28 0.75
CA SER A 53 -3.22 4.44 0.16
C SER A 53 -2.54 5.35 1.19
N GLY A 54 -2.89 5.21 2.47
CA GLY A 54 -2.22 5.85 3.60
C GLY A 54 -0.74 5.47 3.78
N ILE A 55 -0.22 4.49 3.00
CA ILE A 55 1.22 4.19 2.89
C ILE A 55 2.09 5.41 2.53
N THR A 56 1.47 6.47 2.00
CA THR A 56 2.09 7.79 1.80
C THR A 56 2.80 8.34 3.05
N ILE A 57 2.43 7.87 4.25
CA ILE A 57 3.14 8.18 5.50
C ILE A 57 4.64 7.85 5.44
N VAL A 58 5.06 6.80 4.71
CA VAL A 58 6.47 6.43 4.54
C VAL A 58 7.22 7.54 3.81
N GLY A 59 6.62 8.10 2.75
CA GLY A 59 7.19 9.23 2.02
C GLY A 59 7.30 10.49 2.89
N ALA A 60 6.27 10.77 3.69
CA ALA A 60 6.28 11.92 4.59
C ALA A 60 7.35 11.78 5.69
N LEU A 61 7.55 10.57 6.23
CA LEU A 61 8.62 10.29 7.20
C LEU A 61 10.02 10.47 6.58
N LEU A 62 10.24 10.05 5.33
CA LEU A 62 11.51 10.29 4.64
C LEU A 62 11.76 11.79 4.44
N CYS A 63 10.73 12.56 4.07
CA CYS A 63 10.82 14.03 3.92
C CYS A 63 11.07 14.76 5.24
N SER A 64 10.74 14.16 6.39
CA SER A 64 11.02 14.72 7.71
C SER A 64 12.52 14.92 7.95
N TYR A 65 13.37 14.12 7.30
CA TYR A 65 14.82 14.24 7.36
C TYR A 65 15.40 15.23 6.31
N SER A 66 14.58 16.04 5.66
CA SER A 66 15.03 16.93 4.58
C SER A 66 16.00 18.05 5.00
N GLY A 67 16.17 18.32 6.30
CA GLY A 67 17.08 19.36 6.82
C GLY A 67 16.63 20.81 6.54
N SER A 68 15.52 21.01 5.82
CA SER A 68 14.94 22.32 5.54
C SER A 68 13.68 22.54 6.37
N VAL A 69 13.49 23.75 6.90
CA VAL A 69 12.28 24.09 7.68
C VAL A 69 11.02 23.83 6.85
N PHE A 70 11.03 24.21 5.57
CA PHE A 70 9.91 24.01 4.66
C PHE A 70 9.61 22.51 4.44
N GLY A 71 10.63 21.68 4.22
CA GLY A 71 10.45 20.24 4.05
C GLY A 71 9.94 19.55 5.31
N VAL A 72 10.40 19.98 6.50
CA VAL A 72 9.88 19.49 7.79
C VAL A 72 8.42 19.88 8.00
N MET A 73 8.01 21.11 7.64
CA MET A 73 6.61 21.53 7.72
C MET A 73 5.70 20.71 6.79
N LEU A 74 6.13 20.48 5.54
CA LEU A 74 5.38 19.64 4.61
C LEU A 74 5.35 18.17 5.06
N ALA A 75 6.44 17.65 5.62
CA ALA A 75 6.49 16.31 6.19
C ALA A 75 5.50 16.17 7.35
N PHE A 76 5.44 17.15 8.26
CA PHE A 76 4.48 17.16 9.35
C PHE A 76 3.04 17.11 8.84
N LEU A 77 2.69 18.00 7.89
CA LEU A 77 1.34 18.03 7.31
C LEU A 77 1.01 16.73 6.55
N GLY A 78 1.99 16.19 5.84
CA GLY A 78 1.89 14.90 5.15
C GLY A 78 1.63 13.74 6.11
N ILE A 79 2.31 13.69 7.25
CA ILE A 79 2.06 12.67 8.29
C ILE A 79 0.64 12.80 8.85
N VAL A 80 0.17 14.02 9.13
CA VAL A 80 -1.21 14.26 9.61
C VAL A 80 -2.24 13.77 8.60
N PHE A 81 -2.10 14.12 7.33
CA PHE A 81 -3.02 13.68 6.28
C PHE A 81 -2.96 12.17 6.01
N ALA A 82 -1.76 11.59 5.96
CA ALA A 82 -1.60 10.15 5.78
C ALA A 82 -2.21 9.37 6.95
N THR A 83 -1.97 9.81 8.20
CA THR A 83 -2.56 9.21 9.39
C THR A 83 -4.09 9.32 9.38
N THR A 84 -4.64 10.47 8.99
CA THR A 84 -6.09 10.67 8.87
C THR A 84 -6.70 9.72 7.84
N ASN A 85 -6.02 9.49 6.71
CA ASN A 85 -6.44 8.54 5.68
C ASN A 85 -6.43 7.10 6.22
N VAL A 86 -5.35 6.66 6.87
CA VAL A 86 -5.26 5.32 7.47
C VAL A 86 -6.38 5.12 8.51
N VAL A 87 -6.48 6.02 9.50
CA VAL A 87 -7.43 5.88 10.61
C VAL A 87 -8.87 5.95 10.11
N GLY A 88 -9.20 6.97 9.30
CA GLY A 88 -10.54 7.13 8.74
C GLY A 88 -10.94 5.97 7.83
N GLY A 89 -10.03 5.55 6.95
CA GLY A 89 -10.24 4.43 6.04
C GLY A 89 -10.48 3.11 6.77
N TYR A 90 -9.68 2.80 7.80
CA TYR A 90 -9.88 1.58 8.60
C TYR A 90 -11.19 1.61 9.39
N LEU A 91 -11.54 2.74 10.03
CA LEU A 91 -12.78 2.86 10.80
C LEU A 91 -14.04 2.69 9.93
N VAL A 92 -14.04 3.28 8.74
CA VAL A 92 -15.16 3.15 7.79
C VAL A 92 -15.25 1.72 7.27
N THR A 93 -14.11 1.13 6.89
CA THR A 93 -14.06 -0.26 6.38
C THR A 93 -14.51 -1.26 7.44
N ASP A 94 -14.09 -1.10 8.70
CA ASP A 94 -14.53 -1.93 9.83
C ASP A 94 -16.06 -1.86 10.03
N ARG A 95 -16.64 -0.66 10.01
CA ARG A 95 -18.10 -0.48 10.08
C ARG A 95 -18.81 -1.16 8.91
N MET A 96 -18.23 -1.10 7.71
CA MET A 96 -18.79 -1.77 6.53
C MET A 96 -18.72 -3.30 6.65
N LEU A 97 -17.61 -3.84 7.14
CA LEU A 97 -17.42 -5.29 7.28
C LEU A 97 -18.26 -5.89 8.41
N LYS A 98 -18.53 -5.13 9.48
CA LYS A 98 -19.44 -5.54 10.56
C LYS A 98 -20.86 -5.87 10.09
N MET A 99 -21.30 -5.31 8.96
CA MET A 99 -22.60 -5.62 8.36
C MET A 99 -22.67 -7.03 7.74
N PHE A 100 -21.53 -7.70 7.55
CA PHE A 100 -21.45 -9.08 7.07
C PHE A 100 -21.34 -10.11 8.20
N GLN A 101 -21.13 -9.67 9.44
CA GLN A 101 -21.11 -10.55 10.60
C GLN A 101 -22.56 -10.90 10.96
N HIS A 102 -22.90 -12.19 10.95
CA HIS A 102 -24.17 -12.63 11.55
C HIS A 102 -24.14 -12.24 13.03
N LYS A 103 -25.20 -11.59 13.51
CA LYS A 103 -25.46 -11.55 14.95
C LYS A 103 -25.58 -13.00 15.40
N GLU A 104 -24.67 -13.45 16.26
CA GLU A 104 -25.01 -14.56 17.14
C GLU A 104 -26.13 -14.04 18.04
N ASP A 105 -27.36 -14.45 17.74
CA ASP A 105 -28.49 -14.26 18.62
C ASP A 105 -28.18 -15.01 19.93
N LYS A 106 -27.85 -14.25 20.97
CA LYS A 106 -27.90 -14.70 22.36
C LYS A 106 -29.28 -14.40 22.93
#